data_AF-A0A970JS97-F1
#
_entry.id   AF-A0A970JS97-F1
#
_cell.length_a   1.000
_cell.length_b   1.000
_cell.length_c   1.000
_cell.angle_alpha   90.00
_cell.angle_beta   90.00
_cell.angle_gamma   90.00
#
_symmetry.space_group_name_H-M   'P 1'
#
loop_
_entity.id
_entity.type
_entity.pdbx_description
1 polymer ?
#
loop_
_entity_poly.entity_id
_entity_poly.type
_entity_poly.pdbx_seq_one_letter_code
_entity_poly.pdbx_strand_id
1 'polypeptide(L)'
;MKQAGCILALIMILLFPFSVFAEAEITEVFFIPEQGFIRVKTQIPIPAGLEQVNFTLFPQAHITALWIPSLTGYEISRTGGKSVITVLFQPDNAVQVLELSYEGFMPDYQLEALDQNSMWYPKSEQLLARDYQIKITLSGDYVPKLNGELIEMWESTFSTYNWFIEGKDYPIIWFTDTEGDLEEQPNTEIMVEDPERVHEEIHEVMPEEIAEAAPVDQDTIPNDLATTFAQFDEAVSERNREALEVFIHEDFPSRNQFINYLIMRPDTITKVSTQVVDFKPVEAEIAIYAQLYVEQVLTSQVHSLWLNREDKWYLASWSQIPAEYQFESQLEDTEFLFWIEQLRSAVKELDLIWLDHHITYPKLPVVRFLQSIHTKIELDTAAVCAEQSELVILGRMHNGERLKLVFTYYHDGQTWKVSSFSAQPIY
;
A
#
# COMPACT_ATOMS: atom_id res chain seq x y z
N MET A 1 -24.35 -56.02 -27.18
CA MET A 1 -24.59 -54.87 -28.09
C MET A 1 -24.71 -53.51 -27.39
N LYS A 2 -25.15 -53.41 -26.12
CA LYS A 2 -25.27 -52.09 -25.44
C LYS A 2 -23.96 -51.49 -24.92
N GLN A 3 -22.93 -52.29 -24.65
CA GLN A 3 -21.66 -51.78 -24.11
C GLN A 3 -20.71 -51.21 -25.18
N ALA A 4 -20.79 -51.69 -26.42
CA ALA A 4 -19.96 -51.17 -27.52
C ALA A 4 -20.38 -49.75 -27.94
N GLY A 5 -21.67 -49.42 -27.84
CA GLY A 5 -22.18 -48.08 -28.16
C GLY A 5 -21.73 -47.00 -27.16
N CYS A 6 -21.62 -47.35 -25.87
CA CYS A 6 -21.15 -46.41 -24.85
C CYS A 6 -19.65 -46.10 -25.00
N ILE A 7 -18.83 -47.08 -25.41
CA ILE A 7 -17.40 -46.87 -25.63
C ILE A 7 -17.17 -46.00 -26.87
N LEU A 8 -17.94 -46.20 -27.95
CA LEU A 8 -17.83 -45.38 -29.16
C LEU A 8 -18.25 -43.92 -28.90
N ALA A 9 -19.31 -43.71 -28.10
CA ALA A 9 -19.74 -42.37 -27.71
C ALA A 9 -18.71 -41.66 -26.83
N LEU A 10 -18.03 -42.39 -25.92
CA LEU A 10 -16.99 -41.83 -25.07
C LEU A 10 -15.75 -41.43 -25.88
N ILE A 11 -15.35 -42.24 -26.86
CA ILE A 11 -14.23 -41.93 -27.77
C ILE A 11 -14.58 -40.75 -28.69
N MET A 12 -15.84 -40.61 -29.10
CA MET A 12 -16.30 -39.49 -29.94
C MET A 12 -16.36 -38.17 -29.16
N ILE A 13 -16.67 -38.20 -27.86
CA ILE A 13 -16.59 -37.01 -26.98
C ILE A 13 -15.14 -36.62 -26.69
N LEU A 14 -14.22 -37.59 -26.61
CA LEU A 14 -12.78 -37.34 -26.45
C LEU A 14 -12.07 -36.84 -27.73
N LEU A 15 -12.69 -37.01 -28.90
CA LEU A 15 -12.18 -36.55 -30.19
C LEU A 15 -12.72 -35.20 -30.62
N PHE A 16 -13.58 -34.56 -29.81
CA PHE A 16 -13.85 -33.15 -30.01
C PHE A 16 -12.58 -32.39 -29.63
N PRO A 17 -11.90 -31.71 -30.58
CA PRO A 17 -10.87 -30.76 -30.19
C PRO A 17 -11.58 -29.76 -29.29
N PHE A 18 -11.18 -29.68 -28.02
CA PHE A 18 -11.47 -28.51 -27.22
C PHE A 18 -10.97 -27.34 -28.06
N SER A 19 -11.91 -26.57 -28.63
CA SER A 19 -11.63 -25.26 -29.16
C SER A 19 -10.96 -24.52 -28.02
N VAL A 20 -9.65 -24.35 -28.11
CA VAL A 20 -8.91 -23.45 -27.22
C VAL A 20 -9.53 -22.10 -27.53
N PHE A 21 -10.45 -21.66 -26.67
CA PHE A 21 -10.89 -20.28 -26.69
C PHE A 21 -9.62 -19.45 -26.56
N ALA A 22 -9.31 -18.65 -27.57
CA ALA A 22 -8.21 -17.71 -27.49
C ALA A 22 -8.51 -16.82 -26.27
N GLU A 23 -7.63 -16.87 -25.28
CA GLU A 23 -7.74 -16.05 -24.09
C GLU A 23 -7.60 -14.60 -24.53
N ALA A 24 -8.67 -13.81 -24.36
CA ALA A 24 -8.68 -12.41 -24.74
C ALA A 24 -7.67 -11.63 -23.91
N GLU A 25 -6.98 -10.69 -24.56
CA GLU A 25 -5.95 -9.87 -23.95
C GLU A 25 -6.59 -8.81 -23.05
N ILE A 26 -6.38 -8.93 -21.73
CA ILE A 26 -6.99 -8.04 -20.74
C ILE A 26 -6.11 -6.81 -20.58
N THR A 27 -6.69 -5.63 -20.82
CA THR A 27 -6.01 -4.34 -20.73
C THR A 27 -6.78 -3.35 -19.87
N GLU A 28 -6.15 -2.86 -18.81
CA GLU A 28 -6.65 -1.80 -17.93
C GLU A 28 -5.90 -0.50 -18.25
N VAL A 29 -6.64 0.55 -18.56
CA VAL A 29 -6.13 1.86 -18.93
C VAL A 29 -6.64 2.89 -17.93
N PHE A 30 -5.74 3.63 -17.33
CA PHE A 30 -6.07 4.87 -16.62
C PHE A 30 -5.55 6.03 -17.44
N PHE A 31 -6.43 6.95 -17.82
CA PHE A 31 -6.11 8.02 -18.74
C PHE A 31 -6.53 9.38 -18.17
N ILE A 32 -5.60 10.34 -18.22
CA ILE A 32 -5.86 11.76 -17.89
C ILE A 32 -5.72 12.58 -19.19
N PRO A 33 -6.82 12.78 -19.93
CA PRO A 33 -6.87 13.56 -21.16
C PRO A 33 -6.13 14.90 -21.11
N GLU A 34 -6.33 15.69 -20.04
CA GLU A 34 -5.80 17.04 -19.91
C GLU A 34 -4.26 17.09 -19.92
N GLN A 35 -3.64 16.00 -19.49
CA GLN A 35 -2.20 15.91 -19.31
C GLN A 35 -1.54 15.01 -20.35
N GLY A 36 -2.32 14.26 -21.13
CA GLY A 36 -1.79 13.19 -21.97
C GLY A 36 -1.10 12.08 -21.15
N PHE A 37 -1.39 12.00 -19.85
CA PHE A 37 -0.85 10.94 -18.98
C PHE A 37 -1.67 9.67 -19.16
N ILE A 38 -0.97 8.57 -19.41
CA ILE A 38 -1.59 7.25 -19.52
C ILE A 38 -0.83 6.26 -18.66
N ARG A 39 -1.58 5.41 -17.95
CA ARG A 39 -1.08 4.19 -17.32
C ARG A 39 -1.82 3.01 -17.92
N VAL A 40 -1.07 2.06 -18.45
CA VAL A 40 -1.63 0.85 -19.06
C VAL A 40 -1.08 -0.36 -18.32
N LYS A 41 -1.98 -1.29 -17.99
CA LYS A 41 -1.65 -2.62 -17.50
C LYS A 41 -2.30 -3.62 -18.44
N THR A 42 -1.52 -4.48 -19.07
CA THR A 42 -2.01 -5.45 -20.04
C THR A 42 -1.41 -6.83 -19.81
N GLN A 43 -2.19 -7.87 -20.12
CA GLN A 43 -1.80 -9.27 -20.06
C GLN A 43 -1.77 -9.83 -21.47
N ILE A 44 -0.59 -9.90 -22.07
CA ILE A 44 -0.36 -10.21 -23.48
C ILE A 44 -0.06 -11.70 -23.64
N PRO A 45 -0.92 -12.50 -24.30
CA PRO A 45 -0.60 -13.90 -24.58
C PRO A 45 0.57 -14.00 -25.57
N ILE A 46 1.58 -14.79 -25.26
CA ILE A 46 2.78 -15.02 -26.08
C ILE A 46 2.71 -16.44 -26.66
N PRO A 47 2.70 -16.59 -27.99
CA PRO A 47 2.67 -17.90 -28.64
C PRO A 47 3.83 -18.81 -28.22
N ALA A 48 3.57 -20.13 -28.22
CA ALA A 48 4.57 -21.15 -27.95
C ALA A 48 5.78 -21.05 -28.90
N GLY A 49 6.96 -21.38 -28.40
CA GLY A 49 8.20 -21.46 -29.18
C GLY A 49 8.92 -20.13 -29.45
N LEU A 50 8.42 -19.01 -28.95
CA LEU A 50 9.17 -17.74 -28.97
C LEU A 50 10.22 -17.71 -27.85
N GLU A 51 11.37 -17.10 -28.13
CA GLU A 51 12.45 -16.84 -27.15
C GLU A 51 12.57 -15.35 -26.82
N GLN A 52 11.93 -14.51 -27.65
CA GLN A 52 11.88 -13.07 -27.44
C GLN A 52 10.65 -12.45 -28.08
N VAL A 53 10.18 -11.35 -27.49
CA VAL A 53 9.17 -10.47 -28.10
C VAL A 53 9.65 -9.03 -28.03
N ASN A 54 9.41 -8.29 -29.12
CA ASN A 54 9.69 -6.86 -29.19
C ASN A 54 8.38 -6.11 -29.35
N PHE A 55 8.16 -5.10 -28.51
CA PHE A 55 7.04 -4.18 -28.69
C PHE A 55 7.48 -2.73 -28.61
N THR A 56 6.72 -1.87 -29.28
CA THR A 56 6.94 -0.43 -29.34
C THR A 56 5.88 0.29 -28.50
N LEU A 57 6.32 1.29 -27.74
CA LEU A 57 5.51 2.23 -26.99
C LEU A 57 5.94 3.68 -27.28
N PHE A 58 5.13 4.64 -26.85
CA PHE A 58 5.42 6.07 -26.97
C PHE A 58 6.77 6.47 -26.34
N PRO A 59 7.37 7.60 -26.78
CA PRO A 59 8.61 8.12 -26.22
C PRO A 59 8.47 8.32 -24.71
N GLN A 60 9.46 7.84 -23.95
CA GLN A 60 9.51 8.00 -22.49
C GLN A 60 8.48 7.16 -21.69
N ALA A 61 7.78 6.22 -22.33
CA ALA A 61 7.04 5.19 -21.60
C ALA A 61 7.95 4.53 -20.54
N HIS A 62 7.52 4.58 -19.28
CA HIS A 62 8.20 4.02 -18.15
C HIS A 62 7.58 2.67 -17.83
N ILE A 63 8.33 1.58 -18.03
CA ILE A 63 7.88 0.24 -17.66
C ILE A 63 7.90 0.12 -16.13
N THR A 64 6.73 0.00 -15.51
CA THR A 64 6.56 -0.10 -14.05
C THR A 64 6.44 -1.54 -13.57
N ALA A 65 6.03 -2.46 -14.46
CA ALA A 65 6.13 -3.90 -14.25
C ALA A 65 6.29 -4.63 -15.58
N LEU A 66 7.10 -5.68 -15.60
CA LEU A 66 7.26 -6.56 -16.76
C LEU A 66 7.58 -7.95 -16.26
N TRP A 67 6.70 -8.90 -16.54
CA TRP A 67 6.84 -10.27 -16.07
C TRP A 67 6.26 -11.26 -17.08
N ILE A 68 7.01 -12.31 -17.35
CA ILE A 68 6.57 -13.47 -18.10
C ILE A 68 7.22 -14.69 -17.45
N PRO A 69 6.59 -15.89 -17.45
CA PRO A 69 7.27 -17.10 -17.04
C PRO A 69 8.60 -17.24 -17.80
N SER A 70 9.63 -17.73 -17.12
CA SER A 70 10.97 -17.93 -17.70
C SER A 70 11.65 -16.65 -18.26
N LEU A 71 11.28 -15.46 -17.77
CA LEU A 71 11.98 -14.21 -18.09
C LEU A 71 13.47 -14.33 -17.80
N THR A 72 14.30 -14.08 -18.83
CA THR A 72 15.76 -14.08 -18.72
C THR A 72 16.33 -12.66 -18.67
N GLY A 73 15.63 -11.70 -19.25
CA GLY A 73 16.00 -10.29 -19.22
C GLY A 73 15.06 -9.46 -20.07
N TYR A 74 15.17 -8.14 -19.96
CA TYR A 74 14.54 -7.22 -20.89
C TYR A 74 15.44 -6.01 -21.07
N GLU A 75 15.32 -5.39 -22.24
CA GLU A 75 16.05 -4.19 -22.61
C GLU A 75 15.08 -3.14 -23.11
N ILE A 76 15.36 -1.88 -22.79
CA ILE A 76 14.58 -0.73 -23.26
C ILE A 76 15.52 0.13 -24.10
N SER A 77 15.28 0.14 -25.41
CA SER A 77 15.98 1.02 -26.34
C SER A 77 15.10 2.21 -26.69
N ARG A 78 15.64 3.42 -26.49
CA ARG A 78 14.94 4.67 -26.84
C ARG A 78 15.59 5.25 -28.08
N THR A 79 15.09 4.84 -29.25
CA THR A 79 15.65 5.24 -30.55
C THR A 79 14.54 5.70 -31.50
N GLY A 80 14.75 6.84 -32.16
CA GLY A 80 13.86 7.31 -33.22
C GLY A 80 12.47 7.73 -32.74
N GLY A 81 12.37 8.38 -31.57
CA GLY A 81 11.09 8.88 -31.07
C GLY A 81 10.12 7.76 -30.69
N LYS A 82 10.63 6.68 -30.08
CA LYS A 82 9.82 5.60 -29.50
C LYS A 82 10.61 4.84 -28.45
N SER A 83 9.90 4.13 -27.57
CA SER A 83 10.47 3.18 -26.63
C SER A 83 10.28 1.77 -27.21
N VAL A 84 11.37 1.10 -27.55
CA VAL A 84 11.35 -0.30 -28.00
C VAL A 84 11.76 -1.17 -26.81
N ILE A 85 10.89 -2.09 -26.45
CA ILE A 85 11.10 -3.01 -25.34
C ILE A 85 11.32 -4.39 -25.94
N THR A 86 12.48 -4.96 -25.66
CA THR A 86 12.86 -6.30 -26.03
C THR A 86 12.80 -7.16 -24.78
N VAL A 87 11.94 -8.17 -24.79
CA VAL A 87 11.80 -9.12 -23.67
C VAL A 87 12.36 -10.46 -24.10
N LEU A 88 13.29 -10.99 -23.31
CA LEU A 88 13.98 -12.26 -23.56
C LEU A 88 13.52 -13.30 -22.54
N PHE A 89 13.13 -14.49 -22.99
CA PHE A 89 12.64 -15.56 -22.12
C PHE A 89 12.98 -16.94 -22.68
N GLN A 90 12.97 -17.97 -21.83
CA GLN A 90 13.15 -19.34 -22.33
C GLN A 90 11.89 -19.78 -23.08
N PRO A 91 12.03 -20.45 -24.24
CA PRO A 91 10.89 -20.89 -25.02
C PRO A 91 10.12 -21.97 -24.27
N ASP A 92 8.79 -21.89 -24.34
CA ASP A 92 7.87 -22.90 -23.80
C ASP A 92 7.04 -23.50 -24.94
N ASN A 93 6.60 -24.74 -24.77
CA ASN A 93 5.70 -25.43 -25.68
C ASN A 93 4.23 -25.00 -25.48
N ALA A 94 3.93 -24.27 -24.40
CA ALA A 94 2.62 -23.67 -24.12
C ALA A 94 2.60 -22.16 -24.40
N VAL A 95 1.40 -21.59 -24.53
CA VAL A 95 1.19 -20.13 -24.53
C VAL A 95 1.57 -19.60 -23.15
N GLN A 96 2.36 -18.54 -23.12
CA GLN A 96 2.75 -17.84 -21.90
C GLN A 96 2.01 -16.50 -21.82
N VAL A 97 1.86 -15.93 -20.63
CA VAL A 97 1.24 -14.60 -20.49
C VAL A 97 2.31 -13.62 -20.04
N LEU A 98 2.51 -12.57 -20.83
CA LEU A 98 3.35 -11.43 -20.49
C LEU A 98 2.48 -10.39 -19.78
N GLU A 99 2.72 -10.19 -18.49
CA GLU A 99 2.19 -9.08 -17.73
C GLU A 99 3.07 -7.85 -17.94
N LEU A 100 2.50 -6.81 -18.55
CA LEU A 100 3.19 -5.56 -18.81
C LEU A 100 2.42 -4.42 -18.16
N SER A 101 3.11 -3.56 -17.42
CA SER A 101 2.58 -2.30 -16.93
C SER A 101 3.55 -1.17 -17.25
N TYR A 102 3.01 -0.07 -17.73
CA TYR A 102 3.78 1.11 -18.03
C TYR A 102 2.96 2.37 -17.87
N GLU A 103 3.65 3.48 -17.68
CA GLU A 103 3.03 4.78 -17.58
C GLU A 103 3.91 5.87 -18.18
N GLY A 104 3.31 7.02 -18.44
CA GLY A 104 4.04 8.19 -18.87
C GLY A 104 3.15 9.21 -19.55
N PHE A 105 3.76 10.30 -19.98
CA PHE A 105 3.12 11.35 -20.73
C PHE A 105 3.37 11.12 -22.22
N MET A 106 2.31 11.04 -23.02
CA MET A 106 2.45 10.94 -24.47
C MET A 106 2.94 12.28 -25.03
N PRO A 107 4.03 12.30 -25.81
CA PRO A 107 4.54 13.53 -26.42
C PRO A 107 3.61 14.00 -27.54
N ASP A 108 3.55 15.32 -27.73
CA ASP A 108 2.74 15.97 -28.77
C ASP A 108 1.26 15.52 -28.75
N TYR A 109 0.76 15.20 -27.56
CA TYR A 109 -0.56 14.61 -27.35
C TYR A 109 -1.69 15.56 -27.78
N GLN A 110 -2.59 15.04 -28.62
CA GLN A 110 -3.86 15.67 -28.98
C GLN A 110 -5.00 14.70 -28.64
N LEU A 111 -6.03 15.23 -27.97
CA LEU A 111 -7.22 14.48 -27.56
C LEU A 111 -8.19 14.24 -28.71
N GLU A 112 -7.71 13.60 -29.77
CA GLU A 112 -8.55 13.15 -30.88
C GLU A 112 -8.82 11.64 -30.75
N ALA A 113 -7.73 10.87 -30.64
CA ALA A 113 -7.78 9.44 -30.45
C ALA A 113 -6.51 8.90 -29.74
N LEU A 114 -6.67 7.79 -29.02
CA LEU A 114 -5.56 6.89 -28.69
C LEU A 114 -5.48 5.82 -29.79
N ASP A 115 -4.53 5.97 -30.70
CA ASP A 115 -4.39 5.16 -31.90
C ASP A 115 -2.96 4.58 -32.05
N GLN A 116 -2.61 4.09 -33.24
CA GLN A 116 -1.26 3.58 -33.49
C GLN A 116 -0.19 4.68 -33.48
N ASN A 117 -0.55 5.93 -33.78
CA ASN A 117 0.39 7.05 -33.81
C ASN A 117 0.75 7.48 -32.39
N SER A 118 -0.22 7.46 -31.47
CA SER A 118 0.04 7.72 -30.06
C SER A 118 0.85 6.61 -29.39
N MET A 119 0.95 5.42 -29.99
CA MET A 119 1.69 4.26 -29.48
C MET A 119 1.33 3.95 -28.01
N TRP A 120 0.08 4.22 -27.65
CA TRP A 120 -0.41 4.08 -26.28
C TRP A 120 -0.47 2.62 -25.83
N TYR A 121 -0.58 1.68 -26.77
CA TYR A 121 -0.67 0.24 -26.58
C TYR A 121 0.55 -0.49 -27.16
N PRO A 122 1.00 -1.64 -26.62
CA PRO A 122 2.18 -2.32 -27.11
C PRO A 122 1.96 -2.87 -28.52
N LYS A 123 2.72 -2.35 -29.50
CA LYS A 123 2.67 -2.87 -30.88
C LYS A 123 3.83 -3.82 -31.14
N SER A 124 3.53 -5.05 -31.55
CA SER A 124 4.53 -6.06 -31.94
C SER A 124 4.18 -6.70 -33.29
N GLU A 125 5.14 -6.72 -34.21
CA GLU A 125 5.00 -7.43 -35.50
C GLU A 125 5.04 -8.96 -35.33
N GLN A 126 5.46 -9.45 -34.15
CA GLN A 126 5.53 -10.89 -33.83
C GLN A 126 4.20 -11.43 -33.30
N LEU A 127 3.26 -10.56 -32.94
CA LEU A 127 1.98 -10.88 -32.34
C LEU A 127 0.88 -10.53 -33.35
N LEU A 128 0.17 -11.53 -33.87
CA LEU A 128 -0.94 -11.35 -34.83
C LEU A 128 -2.19 -10.78 -34.13
N ALA A 129 -3.15 -10.29 -34.93
CA ALA A 129 -4.48 -9.83 -34.53
C ALA A 129 -5.12 -10.66 -33.41
N ARG A 130 -5.76 -9.99 -32.45
CA ARG A 130 -6.29 -10.60 -31.23
C ARG A 130 -7.63 -10.03 -30.83
N ASP A 131 -8.23 -10.74 -29.90
CA ASP A 131 -9.37 -10.25 -29.16
C ASP A 131 -8.87 -9.50 -27.92
N TYR A 132 -9.39 -8.31 -27.69
CA TYR A 132 -9.02 -7.45 -26.56
C TYR A 132 -10.20 -7.24 -25.62
N GLN A 133 -9.95 -7.30 -24.33
CA GLN A 133 -10.84 -6.76 -23.31
C GLN A 133 -10.21 -5.49 -22.72
N ILE A 134 -10.79 -4.33 -23.03
CA ILE A 134 -10.23 -3.02 -22.67
C ILE A 134 -11.12 -2.35 -21.64
N LYS A 135 -10.57 -2.15 -20.45
CA LYS A 135 -11.19 -1.37 -19.38
C LYS A 135 -10.46 -0.04 -19.26
N ILE A 136 -11.11 1.08 -19.59
CA ILE A 136 -10.54 2.42 -19.45
C ILE A 136 -11.27 3.22 -18.35
N THR A 137 -10.49 3.93 -17.55
CA THR A 137 -10.95 4.85 -16.51
C THR A 137 -10.36 6.23 -16.78
N LEU A 138 -11.21 7.25 -16.86
CA LEU A 138 -10.84 8.63 -17.18
C LEU A 138 -11.86 9.63 -16.60
N SER A 139 -11.57 10.94 -16.63
CA SER A 139 -12.48 11.97 -16.12
C SER A 139 -13.87 11.87 -16.77
N GLY A 140 -14.94 12.13 -16.01
CA GLY A 140 -16.32 12.04 -16.49
C GLY A 140 -16.70 13.04 -17.59
N ASP A 141 -15.85 14.03 -17.85
CA ASP A 141 -16.05 15.03 -18.91
C ASP A 141 -15.76 14.49 -20.32
N TYR A 142 -15.20 13.28 -20.45
CA TYR A 142 -14.93 12.66 -21.75
C TYR A 142 -15.57 11.29 -21.88
N VAL A 143 -16.08 11.03 -23.08
CA VAL A 143 -16.76 9.78 -23.42
C VAL A 143 -15.92 9.07 -24.49
N PRO A 144 -15.22 7.97 -24.16
CA PRO A 144 -14.47 7.20 -25.15
C PRO A 144 -15.41 6.39 -26.03
N LYS A 145 -15.04 6.25 -27.31
CA LYS A 145 -15.67 5.33 -28.26
C LYS A 145 -14.63 4.33 -28.74
N LEU A 146 -14.97 3.05 -28.80
CA LEU A 146 -14.10 1.98 -29.33
C LEU A 146 -14.86 1.13 -30.34
N ASN A 147 -14.13 0.53 -31.27
CA ASN A 147 -14.65 -0.47 -32.21
C ASN A 147 -14.84 -1.80 -31.49
N GLY A 148 -16.01 -2.03 -30.90
CA GLY A 148 -16.30 -3.26 -30.15
C GLY A 148 -17.63 -3.20 -29.41
N GLU A 149 -17.95 -4.26 -28.67
CA GLU A 149 -19.14 -4.30 -27.82
C GLU A 149 -18.81 -3.67 -26.46
N LEU A 150 -19.56 -2.63 -26.07
CA LEU A 150 -19.49 -2.07 -24.72
C LEU A 150 -20.18 -3.04 -23.76
N ILE A 151 -19.41 -3.61 -22.85
CA ILE A 151 -19.88 -4.61 -21.87
C ILE A 151 -20.45 -3.92 -20.64
N GLU A 152 -19.83 -2.82 -20.19
CA GLU A 152 -20.15 -2.23 -18.88
C GLU A 152 -19.74 -0.75 -18.81
N MET A 153 -20.56 0.08 -18.15
CA MET A 153 -20.31 1.51 -17.92
C MET A 153 -20.69 1.89 -16.50
N TRP A 154 -19.81 2.64 -15.82
CA TRP A 154 -20.04 3.21 -14.50
C TRP A 154 -19.77 4.71 -14.54
N GLU A 155 -20.79 5.53 -14.31
CA GLU A 155 -20.68 7.00 -14.31
C GLU A 155 -20.53 7.53 -12.88
N SER A 156 -19.48 8.32 -12.66
CA SER A 156 -19.18 9.07 -11.44
C SER A 156 -18.30 10.27 -11.83
N THR A 157 -17.40 10.76 -10.97
CA THR A 157 -16.45 11.84 -11.32
C THR A 157 -15.34 11.37 -12.28
N PHE A 158 -14.99 10.08 -12.23
CA PHE A 158 -14.26 9.37 -13.29
C PHE A 158 -15.18 8.28 -13.85
N SER A 159 -15.32 8.22 -15.17
CA SER A 159 -16.13 7.21 -15.85
C SER A 159 -15.26 6.01 -16.21
N THR A 160 -15.77 4.82 -15.93
CA THR A 160 -15.11 3.55 -16.30
C THR A 160 -15.94 2.82 -17.33
N TYR A 161 -15.27 2.40 -18.40
CA TYR A 161 -15.88 1.71 -19.53
C TYR A 161 -15.12 0.42 -19.82
N ASN A 162 -15.84 -0.66 -20.11
CA ASN A 162 -15.27 -1.97 -20.39
C ASN A 162 -15.77 -2.45 -21.76
N TRP A 163 -14.84 -2.71 -22.69
CA TRP A 163 -15.13 -3.13 -24.07
C TRP A 163 -14.51 -4.46 -24.41
N PHE A 164 -15.16 -5.19 -25.31
CA PHE A 164 -14.58 -6.32 -26.01
C PHE A 164 -14.44 -6.03 -27.51
N ILE A 165 -13.24 -6.25 -28.05
CA ILE A 165 -12.87 -5.97 -29.44
C ILE A 165 -12.42 -7.28 -30.08
N GLU A 166 -13.07 -7.70 -31.16
CA GLU A 166 -12.75 -8.97 -31.83
C GLU A 166 -11.86 -8.74 -33.06
N GLY A 167 -10.79 -9.55 -33.17
CA GLY A 167 -10.00 -9.70 -34.40
C GLY A 167 -9.36 -8.42 -34.97
N LYS A 168 -8.89 -7.51 -34.10
CA LYS A 168 -8.17 -6.29 -34.53
C LYS A 168 -6.66 -6.45 -34.31
N ASP A 169 -5.86 -5.76 -35.13
CA ASP A 169 -4.40 -5.72 -34.97
C ASP A 169 -3.94 -4.75 -33.86
N TYR A 170 -4.75 -3.72 -33.59
CA TYR A 170 -4.45 -2.70 -32.59
C TYR A 170 -5.72 -2.00 -32.11
N PRO A 171 -5.86 -1.75 -30.80
CA PRO A 171 -7.03 -1.07 -30.25
C PRO A 171 -6.99 0.45 -30.44
N ILE A 172 -8.10 1.04 -30.88
CA ILE A 172 -8.23 2.50 -31.09
C ILE A 172 -9.38 3.01 -30.24
N ILE A 173 -9.13 4.12 -29.52
CA ILE A 173 -10.10 4.81 -28.65
C ILE A 173 -10.28 6.25 -29.16
N TRP A 174 -11.49 6.62 -29.58
CA TRP A 174 -11.82 7.98 -30.05
C TRP A 174 -12.45 8.81 -28.92
N PHE A 175 -12.12 10.10 -28.87
CA PHE A 175 -12.64 11.06 -27.88
C PHE A 175 -13.39 12.24 -28.51
N THR A 176 -13.40 12.33 -29.84
CA THR A 176 -14.14 13.34 -30.60
C THR A 176 -15.18 12.67 -31.49
N ASP A 177 -16.21 13.42 -31.90
CA ASP A 177 -17.23 12.96 -32.85
C ASP A 177 -16.72 12.79 -34.29
N THR A 178 -15.41 12.89 -34.50
CA THR A 178 -14.76 12.57 -35.77
C THR A 178 -14.77 11.05 -35.97
N GLU A 179 -15.92 10.52 -36.39
CA GLU A 179 -15.95 9.33 -37.25
C GLU A 179 -15.11 9.66 -38.49
N GLY A 180 -13.85 9.20 -38.47
CA GLY A 180 -13.11 8.96 -39.70
C GLY A 180 -13.77 7.79 -40.42
N ASP A 181 -14.76 8.12 -41.23
CA ASP A 181 -15.51 7.22 -42.11
C ASP A 181 -14.59 6.33 -42.96
N LEU A 182 -15.17 5.23 -43.43
CA LEU A 182 -14.78 4.55 -44.66
C LEU A 182 -14.28 5.56 -45.72
N GLU A 183 -12.97 5.50 -45.99
CA GLU A 183 -12.26 5.99 -47.18
C GLU A 183 -12.30 7.50 -47.56
N GLU A 184 -11.13 7.94 -48.06
CA GLU A 184 -10.83 9.14 -48.88
C GLU A 184 -10.29 10.44 -48.22
N GLN A 185 -9.07 10.83 -48.66
CA GLN A 185 -8.36 12.11 -48.48
C GLN A 185 -9.03 13.27 -49.29
N PRO A 186 -8.51 14.53 -49.39
CA PRO A 186 -7.42 15.28 -48.69
C PRO A 186 -7.80 16.75 -48.27
N ASN A 187 -6.79 17.49 -47.74
CA ASN A 187 -6.58 18.97 -47.71
C ASN A 187 -7.30 19.79 -46.60
N THR A 188 -6.74 20.77 -45.85
CA THR A 188 -5.61 21.74 -45.98
C THR A 188 -5.22 22.34 -44.59
N GLU A 189 -3.98 22.88 -44.50
CA GLU A 189 -3.28 23.77 -43.51
C GLU A 189 -4.13 24.70 -42.60
N ILE A 190 -3.68 25.15 -41.40
CA ILE A 190 -2.72 26.27 -41.12
C ILE A 190 -2.26 26.30 -39.62
N MET A 191 -1.02 26.77 -39.38
CA MET A 191 -0.26 27.17 -38.15
C MET A 191 -0.99 28.16 -37.18
N VAL A 192 -0.59 28.46 -35.91
CA VAL A 192 0.61 29.20 -35.41
C VAL A 192 0.68 29.19 -33.84
N GLU A 193 1.89 28.93 -33.27
CA GLU A 193 2.69 29.54 -32.15
C GLU A 193 2.07 30.65 -31.22
N ASP A 194 2.47 30.99 -29.97
CA ASP A 194 3.56 30.71 -28.97
C ASP A 194 3.14 31.40 -27.59
N PRO A 195 3.90 31.48 -26.46
CA PRO A 195 3.40 31.33 -25.09
C PRO A 195 3.67 32.59 -24.21
N GLU A 196 3.46 32.52 -22.89
CA GLU A 196 4.25 33.34 -21.96
C GLU A 196 4.31 32.75 -20.54
N ARG A 197 5.52 32.74 -19.97
CA ARG A 197 5.92 32.28 -18.62
C ARG A 197 5.84 33.43 -17.62
N VAL A 198 5.63 33.13 -16.33
CA VAL A 198 6.25 33.87 -15.21
C VAL A 198 6.63 32.91 -14.06
N HIS A 199 7.86 33.08 -13.55
CA HIS A 199 8.50 32.46 -12.38
C HIS A 199 8.10 33.15 -11.06
N GLU A 200 8.12 32.44 -9.93
CA GLU A 200 8.44 33.05 -8.62
C GLU A 200 9.07 32.04 -7.64
N GLU A 201 9.87 32.58 -6.71
CA GLU A 201 11.00 32.00 -5.97
C GLU A 201 10.65 31.10 -4.77
N ILE A 202 11.57 30.21 -4.40
CA ILE A 202 11.51 29.35 -3.19
C ILE A 202 12.45 29.94 -2.12
N HIS A 203 11.96 30.11 -0.88
CA HIS A 203 12.78 30.39 0.30
C HIS A 203 13.01 29.09 1.10
N GLU A 204 14.27 28.77 1.38
CA GLU A 204 14.68 27.70 2.31
C GLU A 204 14.54 28.17 3.77
N VAL A 205 13.99 27.30 4.64
CA VAL A 205 14.04 27.46 6.10
C VAL A 205 14.71 26.21 6.69
N MET A 206 15.74 26.42 7.51
CA MET A 206 16.47 25.38 8.26
C MET A 206 15.64 24.84 9.44
N PRO A 207 15.83 23.58 9.89
CA PRO A 207 15.10 23.00 11.03
C PRO A 207 15.69 23.43 12.39
N GLU A 208 14.82 23.71 13.37
CA GLU A 208 15.15 23.87 14.79
C GLU A 208 15.26 22.52 15.53
N GLU A 209 16.11 22.49 16.54
CA GLU A 209 16.54 21.35 17.38
C GLU A 209 15.51 21.05 18.49
N ILE A 210 15.04 19.81 18.62
CA ILE A 210 14.03 19.38 19.62
C ILE A 210 14.72 19.08 20.97
N ALA A 211 14.22 19.66 22.07
CA ALA A 211 14.75 19.50 23.43
C ALA A 211 14.19 18.26 24.17
N GLU A 212 15.04 17.50 24.86
CA GLU A 212 14.66 16.40 25.77
C GLU A 212 13.90 16.91 27.02
N ALA A 213 12.78 16.26 27.37
CA ALA A 213 12.00 16.56 28.57
C ALA A 213 12.60 15.91 29.84
N ALA A 214 12.59 16.65 30.97
CA ALA A 214 13.12 16.22 32.26
C ALA A 214 12.13 15.35 33.08
N PRO A 215 12.59 14.46 33.99
CA PRO A 215 11.72 13.58 34.78
C PRO A 215 10.83 14.33 35.78
N VAL A 216 9.60 13.84 35.98
CA VAL A 216 8.61 14.34 36.95
C VAL A 216 8.97 13.90 38.38
N ASP A 217 8.72 14.80 39.33
CA ASP A 217 8.96 14.59 40.77
C ASP A 217 7.94 13.60 41.38
N GLN A 218 8.45 12.61 42.11
CA GLN A 218 7.67 11.46 42.63
C GLN A 218 6.60 11.87 43.67
N ASP A 219 6.62 13.12 44.14
CA ASP A 219 5.68 13.69 45.11
C ASP A 219 4.27 13.97 44.58
N THR A 220 3.99 13.66 43.30
CA THR A 220 2.70 13.97 42.64
C THR A 220 1.79 12.76 42.42
N ILE A 221 2.28 11.52 42.55
CA ILE A 221 1.49 10.29 42.44
C ILE A 221 0.91 9.93 43.82
N PRO A 222 -0.32 9.39 43.93
CA PRO A 222 -0.82 8.91 45.23
C PRO A 222 0.18 7.93 45.88
N ASN A 223 0.60 8.20 47.12
CA ASN A 223 1.62 7.42 47.82
C ASN A 223 1.33 5.91 47.85
N ASP A 224 0.05 5.54 47.96
CA ASP A 224 -0.39 4.14 47.98
C ASP A 224 -0.17 3.46 46.61
N LEU A 225 -0.32 4.21 45.52
CA LEU A 225 -0.03 3.73 44.16
C LEU A 225 1.48 3.64 43.94
N ALA A 226 2.26 4.64 44.36
CA ALA A 226 3.72 4.59 44.28
C ALA A 226 4.30 3.37 45.03
N THR A 227 3.74 3.07 46.21
CA THR A 227 4.09 1.88 47.00
C THR A 227 3.71 0.59 46.25
N THR A 228 2.50 0.53 45.70
CA THR A 228 2.04 -0.62 44.90
C THR A 228 2.93 -0.86 43.69
N PHE A 229 3.34 0.20 43.00
CA PHE A 229 4.21 0.15 41.83
C PHE A 229 5.60 -0.40 42.17
N ALA A 230 6.19 0.03 43.29
CA ALA A 230 7.46 -0.50 43.77
C ALA A 230 7.37 -1.99 44.15
N GLN A 231 6.28 -2.41 44.80
CA GLN A 231 6.04 -3.82 45.13
C GLN A 231 5.80 -4.68 43.89
N PHE A 232 5.16 -4.11 42.86
CA PHE A 232 5.01 -4.78 41.57
C PHE A 232 6.39 -5.01 40.92
N ASP A 233 7.27 -4.01 40.87
CA ASP A 233 8.63 -4.15 40.35
C ASP A 233 9.47 -5.20 41.09
N GLU A 234 9.31 -5.28 42.41
CA GLU A 234 9.92 -6.31 43.24
C GLU A 234 9.40 -7.70 42.86
N ALA A 235 8.07 -7.89 42.80
CA ALA A 235 7.46 -9.15 42.39
C ALA A 235 7.88 -9.58 40.98
N VAL A 236 8.01 -8.61 40.06
CA VAL A 236 8.55 -8.79 38.72
C VAL A 236 10.01 -9.28 38.82
N SER A 237 10.89 -8.58 39.54
CA SER A 237 12.31 -8.94 39.69
C SER A 237 12.51 -10.33 40.31
N GLU A 238 11.73 -10.67 41.33
CA GLU A 238 11.78 -11.96 42.02
C GLU A 238 11.11 -13.11 41.24
N ARG A 239 10.43 -12.81 40.13
CA ARG A 239 9.62 -13.76 39.34
C ARG A 239 8.54 -14.42 40.19
N ASN A 240 8.01 -13.68 41.15
CA ASN A 240 7.04 -14.17 42.11
C ASN A 240 5.63 -14.18 41.49
N ARG A 241 5.24 -15.33 40.95
CA ARG A 241 3.94 -15.50 40.30
C ARG A 241 2.77 -15.14 41.23
N GLU A 242 2.79 -15.61 42.47
CA GLU A 242 1.69 -15.40 43.42
C GLU A 242 1.50 -13.92 43.73
N ALA A 243 2.60 -13.17 43.92
CA ALA A 243 2.55 -11.73 44.10
C ALA A 243 2.04 -10.99 42.86
N LEU A 244 2.48 -11.37 41.65
CA LEU A 244 2.00 -10.77 40.40
C LEU A 244 0.49 -10.99 40.19
N GLU A 245 -0.04 -12.14 40.61
CA GLU A 245 -1.48 -12.41 40.55
C GLU A 245 -2.29 -11.48 41.48
N VAL A 246 -1.71 -10.96 42.57
CA VAL A 246 -2.38 -9.99 43.43
C VAL A 246 -2.47 -8.61 42.79
N PHE A 247 -1.44 -8.18 42.06
CA PHE A 247 -1.38 -6.85 41.46
C PHE A 247 -2.08 -6.75 40.11
N ILE A 248 -2.17 -7.84 39.34
CA ILE A 248 -2.77 -7.81 38.01
C ILE A 248 -4.24 -8.17 38.09
N HIS A 249 -5.10 -7.23 37.68
CA HIS A 249 -6.56 -7.36 37.75
C HIS A 249 -7.06 -8.64 37.07
N GLU A 250 -8.10 -9.28 37.61
CA GLU A 250 -8.62 -10.56 37.10
C GLU A 250 -9.08 -10.47 35.64
N ASP A 251 -9.67 -9.33 35.25
CA ASP A 251 -10.14 -9.04 33.89
C ASP A 251 -9.01 -8.60 32.92
N PHE A 252 -7.73 -8.63 33.33
CA PHE A 252 -6.63 -8.21 32.47
C PHE A 252 -6.55 -9.08 31.19
N PRO A 253 -6.45 -8.47 29.99
CA PRO A 253 -6.41 -9.22 28.74
C PRO A 253 -5.23 -10.20 28.68
N SER A 254 -5.52 -11.50 28.49
CA SER A 254 -4.49 -12.55 28.46
C SER A 254 -3.61 -12.59 29.72
N ARG A 255 -4.18 -12.27 30.89
CA ARG A 255 -3.51 -12.21 32.21
C ARG A 255 -2.45 -13.28 32.45
N ASN A 256 -2.81 -14.55 32.26
CA ASN A 256 -1.87 -15.67 32.50
C ASN A 256 -0.66 -15.64 31.58
N GLN A 257 -0.86 -15.28 30.30
CA GLN A 257 0.23 -15.17 29.33
C GLN A 257 1.15 -13.99 29.68
N PHE A 258 0.58 -12.87 30.11
CA PHE A 258 1.35 -11.71 30.55
C PHE A 258 2.18 -12.02 31.81
N ILE A 259 1.58 -12.67 32.82
CA ILE A 259 2.31 -13.12 34.02
C ILE A 259 3.43 -14.10 33.63
N ASN A 260 3.14 -15.06 32.73
CA ASN A 260 4.16 -15.98 32.22
C ASN A 260 5.32 -15.24 31.54
N TYR A 261 5.02 -14.24 30.70
CA TYR A 261 6.03 -13.41 30.05
C TYR A 261 6.94 -12.70 31.07
N LEU A 262 6.38 -12.15 32.15
CA LEU A 262 7.16 -11.50 33.20
C LEU A 262 8.07 -12.50 33.92
N ILE A 263 7.60 -13.70 34.26
CA ILE A 263 8.40 -14.66 35.05
C ILE A 263 9.36 -15.52 34.21
N MET A 264 9.10 -15.74 32.91
CA MET A 264 9.91 -16.59 32.02
C MET A 264 11.14 -15.87 31.43
N ARG A 265 11.58 -14.75 32.04
CA ARG A 265 12.77 -14.02 31.60
C ARG A 265 14.07 -14.83 31.82
N PRO A 266 15.12 -14.61 31.00
CA PRO A 266 16.42 -15.25 31.18
C PRO A 266 16.98 -15.11 32.60
N ASP A 267 17.57 -16.17 33.16
CA ASP A 267 18.19 -16.20 34.51
C ASP A 267 19.25 -15.11 34.76
N THR A 268 19.82 -14.56 33.68
CA THR A 268 20.77 -13.45 33.73
C THR A 268 20.14 -12.11 34.10
N ILE A 269 18.82 -11.99 34.01
CA ILE A 269 18.06 -10.79 34.39
C ILE A 269 17.53 -10.98 35.81
N THR A 270 18.09 -10.19 36.73
CA THR A 270 17.84 -10.22 38.17
C THR A 270 17.12 -8.99 38.67
N LYS A 271 17.22 -7.85 37.98
CA LYS A 271 16.57 -6.61 38.37
C LYS A 271 15.82 -5.97 37.22
N VAL A 272 14.54 -5.69 37.49
CA VAL A 272 13.66 -4.88 36.66
C VAL A 272 13.11 -3.77 37.54
N SER A 273 13.19 -2.53 37.06
CA SER A 273 12.66 -1.37 37.78
C SER A 273 12.04 -0.40 36.81
N THR A 274 11.02 0.32 37.27
CA THR A 274 10.33 1.34 36.51
C THR A 274 10.54 2.71 37.16
N GLN A 275 10.58 3.75 36.33
CA GLN A 275 10.62 5.13 36.77
C GLN A 275 9.46 5.88 36.12
N VAL A 276 8.55 6.41 36.93
CA VAL A 276 7.41 7.19 36.40
C VAL A 276 7.91 8.52 35.83
N VAL A 277 7.46 8.83 34.62
CA VAL A 277 7.77 10.05 33.88
C VAL A 277 6.58 10.98 33.81
N ASP A 278 5.36 10.45 33.69
CA ASP A 278 4.13 11.25 33.67
C ASP A 278 2.95 10.39 34.17
N PHE A 279 1.87 11.02 34.64
CA PHE A 279 0.64 10.33 34.95
C PHE A 279 -0.57 11.23 34.69
N LYS A 280 -1.67 10.61 34.24
CA LYS A 280 -2.92 11.30 33.92
C LYS A 280 -4.08 10.58 34.61
N PRO A 281 -4.85 11.26 35.47
CA PRO A 281 -6.09 10.70 36.00
C PRO A 281 -7.10 10.48 34.86
N VAL A 282 -7.70 9.29 34.80
CA VAL A 282 -8.73 8.93 33.82
C VAL A 282 -9.91 8.34 34.57
N GLU A 283 -10.92 9.17 34.85
CA GLU A 283 -12.10 8.76 35.63
C GLU A 283 -11.76 8.13 37.01
N ALA A 284 -11.99 6.83 37.19
CA ALA A 284 -11.67 6.05 38.41
C ALA A 284 -10.32 5.32 38.33
N GLU A 285 -9.53 5.62 37.29
CA GLU A 285 -8.26 4.99 36.96
C GLU A 285 -7.16 6.04 36.84
N ILE A 286 -5.91 5.59 36.88
CA ILE A 286 -4.73 6.43 36.65
C ILE A 286 -3.92 5.80 35.53
N ALA A 287 -3.73 6.56 34.45
CA ALA A 287 -2.78 6.23 33.40
C ALA A 287 -1.38 6.67 33.84
N ILE A 288 -0.42 5.76 33.81
CA ILE A 288 0.99 6.00 34.18
C ILE A 288 1.85 5.79 32.93
N TYR A 289 2.71 6.77 32.67
CA TYR A 289 3.80 6.70 31.70
C TYR A 289 5.13 6.54 32.46
N ALA A 290 5.85 5.46 32.20
CA ALA A 290 7.06 5.12 32.92
C ALA A 290 8.16 4.60 32.00
N GLN A 291 9.40 4.78 32.40
CA GLN A 291 10.59 4.18 31.80
C GLN A 291 10.91 2.85 32.48
N LEU A 292 11.13 1.80 31.70
CA LEU A 292 11.49 0.46 32.18
C LEU A 292 12.99 0.20 32.03
N TYR A 293 13.62 -0.09 33.17
CA TYR A 293 15.03 -0.42 33.27
C TYR A 293 15.22 -1.91 33.55
N VAL A 294 16.07 -2.56 32.76
CA VAL A 294 16.52 -3.93 33.00
C VAL A 294 18.01 -3.87 33.29
N GLU A 295 18.44 -4.33 34.46
CA GLU A 295 19.85 -4.23 34.90
C GLU A 295 20.41 -2.80 34.77
N GLN A 296 19.59 -1.80 35.15
CA GLN A 296 19.91 -0.36 35.05
C GLN A 296 20.03 0.21 33.62
N VAL A 297 19.77 -0.59 32.59
CA VAL A 297 19.72 -0.13 31.20
C VAL A 297 18.28 0.22 30.86
N LEU A 298 18.04 1.43 30.35
CA LEU A 298 16.73 1.81 29.82
C LEU A 298 16.43 0.93 28.60
N THR A 299 15.35 0.15 28.68
CA THR A 299 15.00 -0.82 27.63
C THR A 299 13.69 -0.48 26.94
N SER A 300 12.76 0.18 27.62
CA SER A 300 11.42 0.43 27.08
C SER A 300 10.75 1.62 27.76
N GLN A 301 9.79 2.23 27.06
CA GLN A 301 8.75 3.06 27.66
C GLN A 301 7.51 2.20 27.90
N VAL A 302 6.77 2.51 28.96
CA VAL A 302 5.58 1.79 29.41
C VAL A 302 4.44 2.76 29.59
N HIS A 303 3.29 2.40 29.05
CA HIS A 303 2.00 3.00 29.37
C HIS A 303 1.14 1.95 30.08
N SER A 304 0.68 2.27 31.28
CA SER A 304 -0.10 1.34 32.11
C SER A 304 -1.30 2.03 32.73
N LEU A 305 -2.40 1.29 32.85
CA LEU A 305 -3.63 1.78 33.47
C LEU A 305 -3.86 1.06 34.78
N TRP A 306 -4.02 1.85 35.85
CA TRP A 306 -4.17 1.36 37.21
C TRP A 306 -5.55 1.72 37.74
N LEU A 307 -6.28 0.70 38.19
CA LEU A 307 -7.63 0.83 38.73
C LEU A 307 -7.59 0.74 40.25
N ASN A 308 -8.25 1.67 40.92
CA ASN A 308 -8.48 1.56 42.36
C ASN A 308 -9.80 0.83 42.63
N ARG A 309 -9.74 -0.32 43.32
CA ARG A 309 -10.91 -1.01 43.87
C ARG A 309 -10.66 -1.36 45.33
N GLU A 310 -11.57 -0.95 46.21
CA GLU A 310 -11.52 -1.26 47.65
C GLU A 310 -10.17 -0.86 48.30
N ASP A 311 -9.69 0.35 48.00
CA ASP A 311 -8.42 0.90 48.49
C ASP A 311 -7.17 0.10 48.05
N LYS A 312 -7.29 -0.69 46.98
CA LYS A 312 -6.18 -1.41 46.34
C LYS A 312 -6.06 -1.04 44.88
N TRP A 313 -4.82 -0.90 44.44
CA TRP A 313 -4.48 -0.61 43.05
C TRP A 313 -4.20 -1.90 42.29
N TYR A 314 -4.83 -2.02 41.12
CA TYR A 314 -4.68 -3.16 40.22
C TYR A 314 -4.25 -2.69 38.85
N LEU A 315 -3.28 -3.39 38.26
CA LEU A 315 -2.90 -3.20 36.87
C LEU A 315 -4.01 -3.75 35.97
N ALA A 316 -4.65 -2.85 35.22
CA ALA A 316 -5.77 -3.15 34.32
C ALA A 316 -5.31 -3.29 32.86
N SER A 317 -4.31 -2.52 32.44
CA SER A 317 -3.72 -2.61 31.10
C SER A 317 -2.23 -2.30 31.11
N TRP A 318 -1.51 -2.85 30.13
CA TRP A 318 -0.08 -2.65 29.94
C TRP A 318 0.26 -2.58 28.46
N SER A 319 0.97 -1.53 28.08
CA SER A 319 1.57 -1.34 26.76
C SER A 319 3.03 -0.97 26.93
N GLN A 320 3.89 -1.54 26.10
CA GLN A 320 5.34 -1.35 26.18
C GLN A 320 5.91 -1.17 24.78
N ILE A 321 6.75 -0.14 24.62
CA ILE A 321 7.43 0.20 23.36
C ILE A 321 8.94 0.33 23.64
N PRO A 322 9.82 0.14 22.64
CA PRO A 322 11.25 0.30 22.84
C PRO A 322 11.62 1.71 23.35
N ALA A 323 12.74 1.83 24.05
CA ALA A 323 13.14 3.04 24.77
C ALA A 323 13.26 4.28 23.87
N GLU A 324 13.67 4.06 22.62
CA GLU A 324 13.88 5.06 21.58
C GLU A 324 12.59 5.60 20.94
N TYR A 325 11.42 5.02 21.30
CA TYR A 325 10.11 5.51 20.88
C TYR A 325 9.39 6.18 22.05
N GLN A 326 8.49 7.10 21.73
CA GLN A 326 7.55 7.71 22.66
C GLN A 326 6.11 7.37 22.28
N PHE A 327 5.20 7.34 23.26
CA PHE A 327 3.78 7.17 22.99
C PHE A 327 3.21 8.42 22.31
N GLU A 328 2.31 8.23 21.34
CA GLU A 328 1.58 9.32 20.69
C GLU A 328 0.94 10.28 21.71
N SER A 329 0.37 9.76 22.80
CA SER A 329 -0.31 10.54 23.84
C SER A 329 0.61 11.44 24.68
N GLN A 330 1.92 11.35 24.49
CA GLN A 330 2.94 12.22 25.10
C GLN A 330 3.49 13.26 24.13
N LEU A 331 3.06 13.26 22.86
CA LEU A 331 3.45 14.28 21.89
C LEU A 331 2.75 15.61 22.19
N GLU A 332 3.49 16.70 22.05
CA GLU A 332 2.93 18.07 22.17
C GLU A 332 2.55 18.68 20.81
N ASP A 333 3.05 18.11 19.70
CA ASP A 333 2.78 18.59 18.34
C ASP A 333 1.36 18.23 17.89
N THR A 334 0.47 19.21 18.02
CA THR A 334 -0.96 19.05 17.70
C THR A 334 -1.24 18.87 16.21
N GLU A 335 -0.40 19.41 15.31
CA GLU A 335 -0.55 19.24 13.87
C GLU A 335 -0.13 17.83 13.45
N PHE A 336 1.00 17.36 13.97
CA PHE A 336 1.44 16.00 13.72
C PHE A 336 0.47 14.95 14.30
N LEU A 337 -0.06 15.18 15.51
CA LEU A 337 -1.13 14.34 16.09
C LEU A 337 -2.36 14.27 15.19
N PHE A 338 -2.80 15.40 14.65
CA PHE A 338 -3.93 15.43 13.72
C PHE A 338 -3.63 14.63 12.44
N TRP A 339 -2.42 14.75 11.90
CA TRP A 339 -1.99 13.96 10.75
C TRP A 339 -1.95 12.45 11.03
N ILE A 340 -1.49 12.02 12.22
CA ILE A 340 -1.51 10.60 12.63
C ILE A 340 -2.95 10.06 12.62
N GLU A 341 -3.91 10.82 13.17
CA GLU A 341 -5.32 10.42 13.15
C GLU A 341 -5.89 10.34 11.73
N GLN A 342 -5.54 11.29 10.86
CA GLN A 342 -5.93 11.24 9.45
C GLN A 342 -5.33 10.04 8.73
N LEU A 343 -4.05 9.71 8.97
CA LEU A 343 -3.43 8.50 8.43
C LEU A 343 -4.17 7.24 8.91
N ARG A 344 -4.49 7.15 10.21
CA ARG A 344 -5.21 6.00 10.77
C ARG A 344 -6.60 5.86 10.14
N SER A 345 -7.32 6.97 9.97
CA SER A 345 -8.62 7.01 9.28
C SER A 345 -8.49 6.61 7.81
N ALA A 346 -7.52 7.15 7.08
CA ALA A 346 -7.26 6.83 5.68
C ALA A 346 -6.90 5.35 5.47
N VAL A 347 -6.12 4.76 6.38
CA VAL A 347 -5.83 3.31 6.35
C VAL A 347 -7.10 2.49 6.61
N LYS A 348 -7.91 2.88 7.60
CA LYS A 348 -9.15 2.16 7.99
C LYS A 348 -10.22 2.20 6.91
N GLU A 349 -10.47 3.39 6.36
CA GLU A 349 -11.51 3.64 5.34
C GLU A 349 -11.03 3.34 3.93
N LEU A 350 -9.74 3.08 3.76
CA LEU A 350 -9.06 2.96 2.48
C LEU A 350 -9.30 4.21 1.61
N ASP A 351 -9.03 5.38 2.19
CA ASP A 351 -9.04 6.66 1.47
C ASP A 351 -7.82 6.73 0.55
N LEU A 352 -7.99 6.25 -0.69
CA LEU A 352 -6.94 6.21 -1.69
C LEU A 352 -6.47 7.61 -2.10
N ILE A 353 -7.31 8.64 -1.96
CA ILE A 353 -6.95 10.03 -2.30
C ILE A 353 -5.99 10.57 -1.25
N TRP A 354 -6.33 10.38 0.04
CA TRP A 354 -5.46 10.79 1.13
C TRP A 354 -4.15 10.01 1.13
N LEU A 355 -4.19 8.69 0.95
CA LEU A 355 -3.00 7.83 0.90
C LEU A 355 -2.10 8.16 -0.30
N ASP A 356 -2.67 8.44 -1.47
CA ASP A 356 -1.88 8.87 -2.62
C ASP A 356 -1.24 10.25 -2.37
N HIS A 357 -1.98 11.19 -1.80
CA HIS A 357 -1.44 12.52 -1.52
C HIS A 357 -0.27 12.49 -0.52
N HIS A 358 -0.34 11.64 0.51
CA HIS A 358 0.65 11.66 1.60
C HIS A 358 1.76 10.62 1.47
N ILE A 359 1.61 9.53 0.71
CA ILE A 359 2.69 8.56 0.47
C ILE A 359 3.50 9.01 -0.76
N THR A 360 4.82 9.21 -0.61
CA THR A 360 5.68 9.75 -1.67
C THR A 360 6.66 8.75 -2.27
N TYR A 361 6.78 7.56 -1.66
CA TYR A 361 7.56 6.42 -2.18
C TYR A 361 6.66 5.44 -2.95
N PRO A 362 7.17 4.37 -3.60
CA PRO A 362 6.36 3.36 -4.29
C PRO A 362 5.04 3.01 -3.57
N LYS A 363 3.95 3.67 -3.99
CA LYS A 363 2.67 3.70 -3.26
C LYS A 363 1.86 2.42 -3.47
N LEU A 364 2.02 1.79 -4.63
CA LEU A 364 1.20 0.65 -5.06
C LEU A 364 1.36 -0.58 -4.16
N PRO A 365 2.57 -1.02 -3.74
CA PRO A 365 2.72 -2.11 -2.77
C PRO A 365 2.07 -1.80 -1.42
N VAL A 366 2.17 -0.56 -0.95
CA VAL A 366 1.55 -0.10 0.30
C VAL A 366 0.05 -0.18 0.20
N VAL A 367 -0.52 0.46 -0.82
CA VAL A 367 -1.96 0.51 -1.04
C VAL A 367 -2.51 -0.90 -1.22
N ARG A 368 -1.83 -1.79 -1.96
CA ARG A 368 -2.24 -3.21 -2.09
C ARG A 368 -2.18 -3.95 -0.76
N PHE A 369 -1.14 -3.72 0.04
CA PHE A 369 -1.04 -4.32 1.37
C PHE A 369 -2.18 -3.81 2.27
N LEU A 370 -2.37 -2.49 2.37
CA LEU A 370 -3.45 -1.87 3.14
C LEU A 370 -4.83 -2.34 2.65
N GLN A 371 -5.07 -2.45 1.34
CA GLN A 371 -6.26 -3.07 0.73
C GLN A 371 -6.50 -4.50 1.19
N SER A 372 -5.44 -5.28 1.40
CA SER A 372 -5.59 -6.68 1.83
C SER A 372 -6.00 -6.82 3.30
N ILE A 373 -5.71 -5.80 4.12
CA ILE A 373 -5.90 -5.82 5.58
C ILE A 373 -6.96 -4.84 6.11
N HIS A 374 -7.35 -3.78 5.40
CA HIS A 374 -8.13 -2.66 5.98
C HIS A 374 -9.49 -3.07 6.55
N THR A 375 -10.16 -4.06 5.97
CA THR A 375 -11.44 -4.60 6.49
C THR A 375 -11.28 -5.63 7.61
N LYS A 376 -10.04 -5.99 7.95
CA LYS A 376 -9.69 -7.13 8.81
C LYS A 376 -8.83 -6.72 10.01
N ILE A 377 -8.46 -5.44 10.12
CA ILE A 377 -7.51 -4.94 11.11
C ILE A 377 -8.15 -3.86 11.96
N GLU A 378 -7.98 -3.98 13.27
CA GLU A 378 -8.22 -2.92 14.24
C GLU A 378 -6.89 -2.24 14.53
N LEU A 379 -6.77 -0.96 14.19
CA LEU A 379 -5.58 -0.16 14.49
C LEU A 379 -5.66 0.36 15.92
N ASP A 380 -4.56 0.23 16.65
CA ASP A 380 -4.40 0.54 18.07
C ASP A 380 -3.31 1.63 18.22
N THR A 381 -2.67 1.64 19.39
CA THR A 381 -1.61 2.55 19.86
C THR A 381 -0.58 2.88 18.78
N ALA A 382 -0.28 4.18 18.64
CA ALA A 382 0.85 4.66 17.87
C ALA A 382 2.04 4.99 18.77
N ALA A 383 3.24 4.68 18.27
CA ALA A 383 4.52 5.01 18.88
C ALA A 383 5.39 5.75 17.87
N VAL A 384 6.11 6.77 18.30
CA VAL A 384 6.89 7.64 17.42
C VAL A 384 8.35 7.64 17.84
N CYS A 385 9.27 7.40 16.90
CA CYS A 385 10.70 7.65 17.08
C CYS A 385 11.06 8.92 16.29
N ALA A 386 11.20 10.04 16.98
CA ALA A 386 11.49 11.32 16.34
C ALA A 386 12.86 11.33 15.65
N GLU A 387 13.88 10.72 16.28
CA GLU A 387 15.25 10.65 15.72
C GLU A 387 15.30 9.94 14.37
N GLN A 388 14.49 8.89 14.20
CA GLN A 388 14.44 8.10 12.97
C GLN A 388 13.29 8.54 12.05
N SER A 389 12.49 9.52 12.48
CA SER A 389 11.24 9.94 11.82
C SER A 389 10.34 8.73 11.50
N GLU A 390 10.17 7.84 12.47
CA GLU A 390 9.32 6.66 12.33
C GLU A 390 8.05 6.78 13.16
N LEU A 391 6.92 6.53 12.53
CA LEU A 391 5.63 6.29 13.17
C LEU A 391 5.31 4.81 13.10
N VAL A 392 5.05 4.19 14.24
CA VAL A 392 4.65 2.80 14.36
C VAL A 392 3.19 2.74 14.78
N ILE A 393 2.35 2.09 13.98
CA ILE A 393 0.96 1.79 14.33
C ILE A 393 0.84 0.28 14.54
N LEU A 394 0.38 -0.11 15.73
CA LEU A 394 0.09 -1.51 16.02
C LEU A 394 -1.33 -1.84 15.55
N GLY A 395 -1.50 -2.96 14.86
CA GLY A 395 -2.80 -3.44 14.42
C GLY A 395 -3.07 -4.86 14.88
N ARG A 396 -4.31 -5.14 15.24
CA ARG A 396 -4.80 -6.48 15.58
C ARG A 396 -5.76 -6.95 14.50
N MET A 397 -5.43 -8.07 13.88
CA MET A 397 -6.28 -8.72 12.89
C MET A 397 -7.45 -9.42 13.59
N HIS A 398 -8.60 -9.56 12.92
CA HIS A 398 -9.77 -10.26 13.47
C HIS A 398 -9.51 -11.73 13.85
N ASN A 399 -8.49 -12.36 13.26
CA ASN A 399 -8.03 -13.71 13.61
C ASN A 399 -7.13 -13.75 14.87
N GLY A 400 -6.86 -12.60 15.49
CA GLY A 400 -6.01 -12.45 16.67
C GLY A 400 -4.53 -12.18 16.37
N GLU A 401 -4.09 -12.27 15.10
CA GLU A 401 -2.72 -11.94 14.71
C GLU A 401 -2.42 -10.45 14.91
N ARG A 402 -1.16 -10.12 15.18
CA ARG A 402 -0.73 -8.74 15.43
C ARG A 402 0.25 -8.31 14.34
N LEU A 403 0.08 -7.08 13.88
CA LEU A 403 0.91 -6.45 12.86
C LEU A 403 1.50 -5.15 13.41
N LYS A 404 2.79 -4.95 13.15
CA LYS A 404 3.50 -3.67 13.32
C LYS A 404 3.54 -3.00 11.95
N LEU A 405 2.87 -1.86 11.80
CA LEU A 405 2.96 -1.01 10.62
C LEU A 405 3.94 0.11 10.93
N VAL A 406 5.02 0.24 10.15
CA VAL A 406 6.05 1.28 10.33
C VAL A 406 6.00 2.21 9.15
N PHE A 407 5.82 3.50 9.40
CA PHE A 407 5.78 4.58 8.42
C PHE A 407 6.94 5.52 8.71
N THR A 408 7.89 5.64 7.78
CA THR A 408 8.89 6.71 7.86
C THR A 408 8.27 7.98 7.30
N TYR A 409 8.30 9.06 8.07
CA TYR A 409 7.66 10.32 7.74
C TYR A 409 8.67 11.46 7.58
N TYR A 410 8.25 12.54 6.92
CA TYR A 410 8.96 13.81 6.85
C TYR A 410 7.97 14.93 6.55
N HIS A 411 8.29 16.18 6.91
CA HIS A 411 7.47 17.34 6.56
C HIS A 411 7.98 17.97 5.26
N ASP A 412 7.12 18.23 4.27
CA ASP A 412 7.52 18.80 2.97
C ASP A 412 7.37 20.33 2.89
N GLY A 413 6.96 20.97 3.99
CA GLY A 413 6.68 22.40 4.08
C GLY A 413 5.19 22.74 3.96
N GLN A 414 4.36 21.82 3.51
CA GLN A 414 2.89 21.97 3.47
C GLN A 414 2.16 20.93 4.32
N THR A 415 2.64 19.69 4.36
CA THR A 415 2.08 18.62 5.17
C THR A 415 3.11 17.53 5.45
N TRP A 416 2.78 16.61 6.35
CA TRP A 416 3.57 15.41 6.62
C TRP A 416 3.39 14.36 5.51
N LYS A 417 4.49 13.80 5.02
CA LYS A 417 4.54 12.79 3.96
C LYS A 417 5.17 11.51 4.47
N VAL A 418 4.82 10.38 3.86
CA VAL A 418 5.38 9.05 4.12
C VAL A 418 6.40 8.71 3.04
N SER A 419 7.67 8.64 3.41
CA SER A 419 8.79 8.27 2.53
C SER A 419 9.07 6.77 2.50
N SER A 420 8.55 6.01 3.46
CA SER A 420 8.72 4.56 3.50
C SER A 420 7.63 3.91 4.34
N PHE A 421 7.29 2.66 4.02
CA PHE A 421 6.41 1.84 4.83
C PHE A 421 6.85 0.37 4.84
N SER A 422 6.72 -0.25 6.00
CA SER A 422 6.91 -1.69 6.19
C SER A 422 5.85 -2.26 7.13
N ALA A 423 5.51 -3.52 6.93
CA ALA A 423 4.60 -4.26 7.80
C ALA A 423 5.28 -5.54 8.30
N GLN A 424 5.24 -5.78 9.60
CA GLN A 424 5.92 -6.90 10.25
C GLN A 424 4.94 -7.65 11.17
N PRO A 425 4.86 -8.99 11.11
CA PRO A 425 4.10 -9.76 12.09
C PRO A 425 4.76 -9.65 13.47
N ILE A 426 3.94 -9.58 14.51
CA ILE A 426 4.36 -9.62 15.92
C ILE A 426 3.94 -10.99 16.48
N TYR A 427 4.93 -11.78 16.88
CA TYR A 427 4.75 -13.15 17.37
C TYR A 427 4.63 -13.24 18.89
#